data_AF-A0A2C8F525-F1
#
_entry.id   AF-A0A2C8F525-F1
#
_cell.length_a   1.000
_cell.length_b   1.000
_cell.length_c   1.000
_cell.angle_alpha   90.00
_cell.angle_beta   90.00
_cell.angle_gamma   90.00
#
_symmetry.space_group_name_H-M   'P 1'
#
loop_
_entity.id
_entity.type
_entity.pdbx_description
1 polymer ?
#
loop_
_entity_poly.entity_id
_entity_poly.type
_entity_poly.pdbx_seq_one_letter_code
_entity_poly.pdbx_strand_id
1 'polypeptide(L)'
;MKKLMVLLIVLVLAGCGAQKSDLNIGHAFVKDGNCAEALPYLDQTISNPDDLMDIAYAFFLKARCAEKAGEMAKAYEYLYTTKRVTCYSVEHETNVNLNTYARSEYCQEGLPAKLKELEPSAGDVKAIRQQVDSRLHAKYLEQFVVNK
;
A
#
# COMPACT_ATOMS: atom_id res chain seq x y z
N MET A 1 50.14 38.20 -4.27
CA MET A 1 50.38 37.59 -2.94
C MET A 1 49.07 37.53 -2.17
N LYS A 2 48.76 36.37 -1.57
CA LYS A 2 47.78 36.10 -0.48
C LYS A 2 46.29 36.24 -0.86
N LYS A 3 45.58 35.13 -1.10
CA LYS A 3 44.91 34.22 -0.12
C LYS A 3 43.70 34.86 0.58
N LEU A 4 42.51 34.29 0.33
CA LEU A 4 41.29 34.13 1.15
C LEU A 4 40.14 34.01 0.13
N MET A 5 39.52 32.88 -0.20
CA MET A 5 39.08 31.71 0.56
C MET A 5 38.24 32.08 1.79
N VAL A 6 36.97 32.39 1.53
CA VAL A 6 35.84 32.44 2.49
C VAL A 6 34.64 31.94 1.66
N LEU A 7 34.44 30.64 1.45
CA LEU A 7 33.65 29.74 2.31
C LEU A 7 32.87 30.48 3.39
N LEU A 8 31.53 30.51 3.32
CA LEU A 8 30.66 30.22 4.46
C LEU A 8 29.17 30.21 4.03
N ILE A 9 28.66 28.97 4.04
CA ILE A 9 27.37 28.57 4.60
C ILE A 9 26.11 28.94 3.80
N VAL A 10 25.75 28.03 2.89
CA VAL A 10 24.34 27.71 2.65
C VAL A 10 23.84 27.02 3.93
N LEU A 11 23.12 27.78 4.76
CA LEU A 11 22.31 27.23 5.85
C LEU A 11 21.15 26.47 5.20
N VAL A 12 21.40 25.23 4.79
CA VAL A 12 20.33 24.25 4.63
C VAL A 12 19.85 23.99 6.05
N LEU A 13 18.82 24.73 6.47
CA LEU A 13 17.97 24.33 7.57
C LEU A 13 17.37 22.98 7.17
N ALA A 14 18.09 21.91 7.48
CA ALA A 14 17.53 20.58 7.66
C ALA A 14 16.55 20.69 8.84
N GLY A 15 15.36 21.21 8.54
CA GLY A 15 14.23 21.02 9.40
C GLY A 15 13.97 19.53 9.41
N CYS A 16 14.28 18.87 10.51
CA CYS A 16 13.67 17.61 10.91
C CYS A 16 12.16 17.85 11.16
N GLY A 17 11.43 18.38 10.18
CA GLY A 17 9.99 18.15 10.09
C GLY A 17 9.87 16.73 9.59
N ALA A 18 9.21 15.85 10.35
CA ALA A 18 8.94 14.49 9.91
C ALA A 18 8.39 14.52 8.48
N GLN A 19 9.23 14.14 7.51
CA GLN A 19 8.85 14.08 6.11
C GLN A 19 7.69 13.08 6.04
N LYS A 20 6.49 13.55 5.73
CA LYS A 20 5.34 12.65 5.60
C LYS A 20 5.65 11.71 4.44
N SER A 21 5.67 10.41 4.71
CA SER A 21 5.78 9.41 3.64
C SER A 21 4.64 9.57 2.64
N ASP A 22 4.85 9.15 1.40
CA ASP A 22 3.82 9.21 0.35
C ASP A 22 2.53 8.52 0.81
N LEU A 23 2.64 7.41 1.56
CA LEU A 23 1.49 6.73 2.14
C LEU A 23 0.68 7.61 3.09
N ASN A 24 1.35 8.40 3.94
CA ASN A 24 0.68 9.32 4.86
C ASN A 24 -0.01 10.47 4.11
N ILE A 25 0.59 10.97 3.04
CA ILE A 25 -0.01 12.01 2.19
C ILE A 25 -1.24 11.45 1.45
N GLY A 26 -1.09 10.29 0.80
CA GLY A 26 -2.18 9.60 0.10
C GLY A 26 -3.34 9.28 1.03
N HIS A 27 -3.07 8.75 2.23
CA HIS A 27 -4.10 8.49 3.23
C HIS A 27 -4.86 9.75 3.64
N ALA A 28 -4.17 10.88 3.85
CA ALA A 28 -4.82 12.15 4.18
C ALA A 28 -5.81 12.57 3.08
N PHE A 29 -5.40 12.50 1.81
CA PHE A 29 -6.30 12.79 0.69
C PHE A 29 -7.50 11.85 0.61
N VAL A 30 -7.31 10.54 0.84
CA VAL A 30 -8.44 9.58 0.91
C VAL A 30 -9.40 9.93 2.05
N LYS A 31 -8.87 10.31 3.22
CA LYS A 31 -9.68 10.72 4.38
C LYS A 31 -10.50 11.97 4.08
N ASP A 32 -9.93 12.92 3.37
CA ASP A 32 -10.62 14.15 2.92
C ASP A 32 -11.55 13.90 1.72
N GLY A 33 -11.59 12.66 1.21
CA GLY A 33 -12.44 12.25 0.12
C GLY A 33 -11.91 12.61 -1.28
N ASN A 34 -10.70 13.16 -1.36
CA ASN A 34 -10.00 13.60 -2.56
C ASN A 34 -9.23 12.44 -3.19
N CYS A 35 -9.96 11.43 -3.69
CA CYS A 35 -9.36 10.22 -4.24
C CYS A 35 -8.43 10.47 -5.44
N ALA A 36 -8.75 11.44 -6.31
CA ALA A 36 -7.90 11.76 -7.44
C ALA A 36 -6.50 12.24 -7.01
N GLU A 37 -6.43 13.10 -5.99
CA GLU A 37 -5.18 13.61 -5.42
C GLU A 37 -4.42 12.54 -4.63
N ALA A 38 -5.13 11.55 -4.06
CA ALA A 38 -4.49 10.46 -3.34
C ALA A 38 -3.71 9.51 -4.26
N LEU A 39 -4.24 9.22 -5.46
CA LEU A 39 -3.73 8.15 -6.33
C LEU A 39 -2.23 8.22 -6.63
N PRO A 40 -1.64 9.38 -7.01
CA PRO A 40 -0.21 9.45 -7.31
C PRO A 40 0.68 9.04 -6.12
N TYR A 41 0.30 9.42 -4.89
CA TYR A 41 1.06 9.07 -3.68
C TYR A 41 0.91 7.59 -3.32
N LEU A 42 -0.29 7.03 -3.52
CA LEU A 42 -0.51 5.59 -3.33
C LEU A 42 0.25 4.76 -4.37
N ASP A 43 0.31 5.23 -5.63
CA ASP A 43 1.09 4.59 -6.70
C ASP A 43 2.60 4.68 -6.43
N GLN A 44 3.07 5.80 -5.88
CA GLN A 44 4.46 5.98 -5.47
C GLN A 44 4.81 5.04 -4.30
N THR A 45 3.93 4.92 -3.30
CA THR A 45 4.10 3.97 -2.19
C THR A 45 4.19 2.53 -2.69
N ILE A 46 3.32 2.14 -3.63
CA ILE A 46 3.34 0.79 -4.22
C ILE A 46 4.63 0.55 -5.01
N SER A 47 5.19 1.59 -5.63
CA SER A 47 6.39 1.46 -6.47
C SER A 47 7.69 1.44 -5.66
N ASN A 48 7.73 2.16 -4.53
CA ASN A 48 8.88 2.27 -3.65
C ASN A 48 8.45 2.11 -2.18
N PRO A 49 8.01 0.91 -1.77
CA PRO A 49 7.53 0.67 -0.41
C PRO A 49 8.70 0.56 0.58
N ASP A 50 8.52 1.07 1.80
CA ASP A 50 9.48 0.84 2.88
C ASP A 50 9.31 -0.59 3.44
N ASP A 51 8.06 -1.07 3.51
CA ASP A 51 7.74 -2.45 3.86
C ASP A 51 6.54 -3.04 3.08
N LEU A 52 6.30 -4.34 3.26
CA LEU A 52 5.22 -5.05 2.57
C LEU A 52 3.82 -4.56 2.97
N MET A 53 3.65 -4.08 4.21
CA MET A 53 2.38 -3.57 4.71
C MET A 53 2.03 -2.20 4.12
N ASP A 54 3.01 -1.40 3.71
CA ASP A 54 2.77 -0.18 2.94
C ASP A 54 2.08 -0.47 1.60
N ILE A 55 2.51 -1.53 0.91
CA ILE A 55 1.84 -2.00 -0.32
C ILE A 55 0.39 -2.39 -0.02
N ALA A 56 0.18 -3.21 1.03
CA ALA A 56 -1.15 -3.67 1.40
C ALA A 56 -2.09 -2.49 1.72
N TYR A 57 -1.58 -1.51 2.48
CA TYR A 57 -2.37 -0.35 2.89
C TYR A 57 -2.64 0.61 1.74
N ALA A 58 -1.67 0.82 0.84
CA ALA A 58 -1.89 1.63 -0.36
C ALA A 58 -2.98 1.02 -1.26
N PHE A 59 -2.96 -0.30 -1.50
CA PHE A 59 -4.04 -0.97 -2.24
C PHE A 59 -5.38 -0.91 -1.51
N PHE A 60 -5.39 -0.98 -0.18
CA PHE A 60 -6.62 -0.84 0.60
C PHE A 60 -7.25 0.55 0.41
N LEU A 61 -6.43 1.60 0.43
CA LEU A 61 -6.89 2.97 0.19
C LEU A 61 -7.38 3.16 -1.26
N LYS A 62 -6.71 2.55 -2.25
CA LYS A 62 -7.20 2.52 -3.65
C LYS A 62 -8.53 1.79 -3.77
N ALA A 63 -8.73 0.68 -3.04
CA ALA A 63 -10.00 -0.06 -3.02
C ALA A 63 -11.14 0.83 -2.52
N ARG A 64 -10.95 1.55 -1.41
CA ARG A 64 -11.94 2.48 -0.87
C ARG A 64 -12.30 3.59 -1.86
N CYS A 65 -11.32 4.11 -2.57
CA CYS A 65 -11.55 5.11 -3.61
C CYS A 65 -12.34 4.55 -4.80
N ALA A 66 -12.03 3.34 -5.24
CA ALA A 66 -12.78 2.66 -6.30
C ALA A 66 -14.23 2.36 -5.88
N GLU A 67 -14.46 1.90 -4.65
CA GLU A 67 -15.82 1.70 -4.11
C GLU A 67 -16.62 3.01 -4.14
N LYS A 68 -16.02 4.12 -3.67
CA LYS A 68 -16.65 5.45 -3.68
C LYS A 68 -16.97 5.93 -5.10
N ALA A 69 -16.15 5.57 -6.09
CA ALA A 69 -16.34 5.92 -7.49
C ALA A 69 -17.33 4.98 -8.22
N GLY A 70 -17.85 3.93 -7.57
CA GLY A 70 -18.71 2.93 -8.22
C GLY A 70 -17.95 1.91 -9.07
N GLU A 71 -16.61 1.90 -9.03
CA GLU A 71 -15.75 1.04 -9.84
C GLU A 71 -15.55 -0.34 -9.17
N MET A 72 -16.63 -1.10 -9.01
CA MET A 72 -16.65 -2.32 -8.17
C MET A 72 -15.64 -3.40 -8.59
N ALA A 73 -15.37 -3.57 -9.89
CA ALA A 73 -14.34 -4.49 -10.36
C ALA A 73 -12.93 -4.08 -9.88
N LYS A 74 -12.60 -2.78 -9.95
CA LYS A 74 -11.31 -2.26 -9.45
C LYS A 74 -11.25 -2.32 -7.93
N ALA A 75 -12.34 -2.00 -7.23
CA ALA A 75 -12.42 -2.14 -5.79
C ALA A 75 -12.12 -3.57 -5.35
N TYR A 76 -12.73 -4.55 -6.03
CA TYR A 76 -12.47 -5.96 -5.80
C TYR A 76 -11.01 -6.33 -6.06
N GLU A 77 -10.45 -5.91 -7.20
CA GLU A 77 -9.06 -6.16 -7.56
C GLU A 77 -8.09 -5.65 -6.49
N TYR A 78 -8.26 -4.39 -6.08
CA TYR A 78 -7.40 -3.76 -5.08
C TYR A 78 -7.55 -4.42 -3.71
N LEU A 79 -8.77 -4.73 -3.29
CA LEU A 79 -9.01 -5.38 -2.00
C LEU A 79 -8.49 -6.82 -1.98
N TYR A 80 -8.61 -7.54 -3.10
CA TYR A 80 -8.03 -8.88 -3.23
C TYR A 80 -6.50 -8.80 -3.19
N THR A 81 -5.91 -7.77 -3.80
CA THR A 81 -4.47 -7.50 -3.70
C THR A 81 -4.06 -7.26 -2.24
N THR A 82 -4.77 -6.40 -1.50
CA THR A 82 -4.56 -6.18 -0.06
C THR A 82 -4.63 -7.47 0.73
N LYS A 83 -5.61 -8.35 0.44
CA LYS A 83 -5.71 -9.67 1.10
C LYS A 83 -4.46 -10.48 0.87
N ARG A 84 -4.05 -10.66 -0.38
CA ARG A 84 -2.90 -11.51 -0.72
C ARG A 84 -1.61 -11.03 -0.05
N VAL A 85 -1.37 -9.72 -0.08
CA VAL A 85 -0.18 -9.11 0.54
C VAL A 85 -0.22 -9.23 2.07
N THR A 86 -1.36 -8.91 2.71
CA THR A 86 -1.52 -9.04 4.17
C THR A 86 -1.33 -10.48 4.63
N CYS A 87 -1.95 -11.44 3.95
CA CYS A 87 -1.82 -12.86 4.29
C CYS A 87 -0.38 -13.35 4.15
N TYR A 88 0.31 -12.95 3.08
CA TYR A 88 1.72 -13.29 2.88
C TYR A 88 2.60 -12.71 4.00
N SER A 89 2.37 -11.44 4.38
CA SER A 89 3.09 -10.81 5.49
C SER A 89 2.92 -11.60 6.79
N VAL A 90 1.69 -12.00 7.13
CA VAL A 90 1.41 -12.82 8.34
C VAL A 90 2.13 -14.17 8.29
N GLU A 91 2.11 -14.85 7.14
CA GLU A 91 2.77 -16.15 6.97
C GLU A 91 4.29 -16.10 7.12
N HIS A 92 4.90 -14.95 6.79
CA HIS A 92 6.36 -14.79 6.77
C HIS A 92 6.91 -13.95 7.95
N GLU A 93 6.04 -13.49 8.85
CA GLU A 93 6.36 -12.76 10.07
C GLU A 93 6.98 -13.71 11.11
N THR A 94 8.22 -13.44 11.51
CA THR A 94 8.92 -14.28 12.50
C THR A 94 8.62 -13.87 13.94
N ASN A 95 8.11 -12.64 14.15
CA ASN A 95 7.80 -12.09 15.46
C ASN A 95 6.29 -11.94 15.62
N VAL A 96 5.65 -12.94 16.24
CA VAL A 96 4.21 -12.93 16.48
C VAL A 96 3.90 -11.96 17.64
N ASN A 97 3.11 -10.93 17.35
CA ASN A 97 2.62 -9.97 18.34
C ASN A 97 1.14 -9.63 18.07
N LEU A 98 0.55 -8.71 18.85
CA LEU A 98 -0.85 -8.30 18.69
C LEU A 98 -1.16 -7.77 17.28
N ASN A 99 -0.23 -7.08 16.63
CA ASN A 99 -0.42 -6.60 15.25
C ASN A 99 -0.44 -7.76 14.25
N THR A 100 0.30 -8.84 14.50
CA THR A 100 0.24 -10.07 13.69
C THR A 100 -1.12 -10.75 13.82
N TYR A 101 -1.68 -10.84 15.03
CA TYR A 101 -3.03 -11.38 15.24
C TYR A 101 -4.10 -10.55 14.53
N ALA A 102 -4.08 -9.23 14.71
CA ALA A 102 -5.03 -8.33 14.04
C ALA A 102 -4.95 -8.45 12.51
N ARG A 103 -3.73 -8.54 11.95
CA ARG A 103 -3.54 -8.77 10.51
C ARG A 103 -4.00 -10.17 10.07
N SER A 104 -3.82 -11.19 10.90
CA SER A 104 -4.30 -12.56 10.63
C SER A 104 -5.82 -12.60 10.55
N GLU A 105 -6.51 -12.06 11.55
CA GLU A 105 -7.97 -11.95 11.57
C GLU A 105 -8.46 -11.14 10.36
N TYR A 106 -7.80 -10.02 10.05
CA TYR A 106 -8.14 -9.21 8.89
C TYR A 106 -7.96 -9.95 7.55
N CYS A 107 -6.88 -10.73 7.41
CA CYS A 107 -6.62 -11.58 6.24
C CYS A 107 -7.61 -12.75 6.11
N GLN A 108 -7.98 -13.38 7.23
CA GLN A 108 -8.75 -14.63 7.26
C GLN A 108 -10.26 -14.41 7.30
N GLU A 109 -10.73 -13.30 7.87
CA GLU A 109 -12.14 -13.03 8.08
C GLU A 109 -12.58 -11.71 7.45
N GLY A 110 -11.95 -10.59 7.85
CA GLY A 110 -12.38 -9.24 7.44
C GLY A 110 -12.35 -9.01 5.93
N LEU A 111 -11.21 -9.25 5.29
CA LEU A 111 -11.04 -9.07 3.84
C LEU A 111 -11.86 -10.09 3.03
N PRO A 112 -11.92 -11.40 3.37
CA PRO A 112 -12.80 -12.35 2.71
C PRO A 112 -14.29 -11.96 2.78
N ALA A 113 -14.78 -11.49 3.94
CA ALA A 113 -16.16 -11.04 4.08
C ALA A 113 -16.44 -9.86 3.15
N LYS A 114 -15.58 -8.84 3.16
CA LYS A 114 -15.74 -7.67 2.29
C LYS A 114 -15.61 -8.01 0.80
N LEU A 115 -14.72 -8.93 0.43
CA LEU A 115 -14.64 -9.42 -0.95
C LEU A 115 -15.94 -10.09 -1.37
N LYS A 116 -16.51 -10.97 -0.53
CA LYS A 116 -17.78 -11.64 -0.79
C LYS A 116 -18.94 -10.66 -0.98
N GLU A 117 -18.95 -9.55 -0.25
CA GLU A 117 -19.92 -8.46 -0.46
C GLU A 117 -19.79 -7.80 -1.83
N LEU A 118 -18.55 -7.63 -2.32
CA LEU A 118 -18.27 -6.99 -3.62
C LEU A 118 -18.48 -7.94 -4.82
N GLU A 119 -18.37 -9.27 -4.63
CA GLU A 119 -18.43 -10.26 -5.72
C GLU A 119 -19.61 -10.07 -6.70
N PRO A 120 -20.87 -9.86 -6.25
CA PRO A 120 -22.01 -9.74 -7.15
C PRO A 120 -21.91 -8.55 -8.10
N SER A 121 -21.20 -7.49 -7.70
CA SER A 121 -21.07 -6.25 -8.47
C SER A 121 -19.73 -6.12 -9.20
N ALA A 122 -18.77 -6.99 -8.89
CA ALA A 122 -17.41 -6.93 -9.44
C ALA A 122 -17.25 -7.64 -10.80
N GLY A 123 -18.24 -8.43 -11.23
CA GLY A 123 -18.20 -9.15 -12.51
C GLY A 123 -17.40 -10.46 -12.43
N ASP A 124 -16.48 -10.69 -13.37
CA ASP A 124 -15.67 -11.91 -13.41
C ASP A 124 -14.53 -11.88 -12.37
N VAL A 125 -14.90 -12.13 -11.12
CA VAL A 125 -13.97 -12.18 -9.99
C VAL A 125 -12.93 -13.28 -10.12
N LYS A 126 -13.18 -14.34 -10.90
CA LYS A 126 -12.20 -15.41 -11.13
C LYS A 126 -11.06 -14.90 -12.00
N ALA A 127 -11.37 -14.20 -13.08
CA ALA A 127 -10.36 -13.58 -13.94
C ALA A 127 -9.55 -12.52 -13.17
N ILE A 128 -10.21 -11.68 -12.36
CA ILE A 128 -9.54 -10.67 -11.53
C ILE A 128 -8.53 -11.32 -10.56
N ARG A 129 -8.94 -12.38 -9.86
CA ARG A 129 -8.05 -13.12 -8.94
C ARG A 129 -6.82 -13.67 -9.65
N GLN A 130 -7.01 -14.32 -10.80
CA GLN A 130 -5.92 -14.88 -11.60
C GLN A 130 -4.93 -13.80 -12.05
N GLN A 131 -5.43 -12.64 -12.49
CA GLN A 131 -4.59 -11.51 -12.88
C GLN A 131 -3.77 -10.96 -11.69
N VAL A 132 -4.42 -10.78 -10.54
CA VAL A 132 -3.75 -10.30 -9.32
C VAL A 132 -2.67 -11.26 -8.87
N ASP A 133 -2.98 -12.56 -8.80
CA ASP A 133 -2.03 -13.58 -8.36
C ASP A 133 -0.79 -13.63 -9.29
N SER A 134 -1.00 -13.56 -10.61
CA SER A 134 0.09 -13.51 -11.58
C SER A 134 0.96 -12.26 -11.41
N ARG A 135 0.35 -11.09 -11.19
CA ARG A 135 1.06 -9.81 -11.00
C ARG A 135 1.84 -9.76 -9.68
N LEU A 136 1.25 -10.22 -8.58
CA LEU A 136 1.86 -10.12 -7.25
C LEU A 136 3.11 -10.99 -7.14
N HIS A 137 3.04 -12.22 -7.67
CA HIS A 137 4.19 -13.12 -7.69
C HIS A 137 5.37 -12.49 -8.44
N ALA A 138 5.13 -11.95 -9.63
CA ALA A 138 6.17 -11.39 -10.48
C ALA A 138 6.77 -10.06 -10.00
N LYS A 139 6.05 -9.28 -9.16
CA LYS A 139 6.42 -7.88 -8.89
C LYS A 139 6.75 -7.55 -7.44
N TYR A 140 6.05 -8.15 -6.47
CA TYR A 140 6.16 -7.72 -5.07
C TYR A 140 6.63 -8.83 -4.15
N LEU A 141 6.16 -10.07 -4.34
CA LEU A 141 6.51 -11.14 -3.40
C LEU A 141 7.97 -11.58 -3.57
N GLU A 142 8.53 -11.62 -4.78
CA GLU A 142 9.94 -11.96 -4.98
C GLU A 142 10.93 -10.91 -4.41
N GLN A 143 10.55 -9.63 -4.38
CA GLN A 143 11.42 -8.55 -3.88
C GLN A 143 11.72 -8.65 -2.37
N PHE A 144 10.82 -9.26 -1.60
CA PHE A 144 10.98 -9.48 -0.16
C PHE A 144 11.46 -10.89 0.19
N VAL A 145 11.67 -11.77 -0.79
CA VAL A 145 12.22 -13.13 -0.60
C VAL A 145 13.76 -13.12 -0.55
N VAL A 146 14.43 -12.11 -1.12
CA VAL A 146 15.90 -12.08 -1.28
C VAL A 146 16.63 -11.34 -0.13
N ASN A 147 15.91 -10.71 0.81
CA ASN A 147 16.51 -9.93 1.90
C ASN A 147 16.18 -10.53 3.29
N LYS A 148 16.59 -11.76 3.55
CA LYS A 148 16.79 -12.30 4.91
C LYS A 148 18.23 -12.72 5.10
#